data_AF-A0A382NGC1-F1
#
_entry.id   AF-A0A382NGC1-F1
#
_cell.length_a   1.000
_cell.length_b   1.000
_cell.length_c   1.000
_cell.angle_alpha   90.00
_cell.angle_beta   90.00
_cell.angle_gamma   90.00
#
_symmetry.space_group_name_H-M   'P 1'
#
loop_
_entity.id
_entity.type
_entity.pdbx_description
1 polymer ?
#
loop_
_entity_poly.entity_id
_entity_poly.type
_entity_poly.pdbx_seq_one_letter_code
_entity_poly.pdbx_strand_id
1 'polypeptide(L)'
;HSGKSAIMDAIAYTIYDVCSRTMRALDVMNKKKTTFKAKLNLEINGLDYWIERDAKYKRVNHNDGRVSHMCPVKVKFYMFDDSGEKVDLSGAARFNSTYGTGTNEEIRKVLGTFDDFILTSLSLQTNGMNFIDKKQAERKKVLSTFMDIDIFEQLETIAKSDSNEERISLKRFQRKDSYKELARTENQIVDLEEKQDDLNQQDQDLMKQIVDLEAKKLELVRGLYKIDESYDIDELHKQADEFLTEQRQLEKQLEEDNEYKETLRPLYMEYHEKLAEIDEEKIQEDYDTYKELKSSLRDTESNIKILESKIKSLKSHLKDLEKFKYDENCEYCLKNGEEQIQEQEHHQNKIKELESDYANATGMHTLH
;
A
#
# COMPACT_ATOMS: atom_id res chain seq x y z
N HIS A 1 -65.31 7.36 86.94
CA HIS A 1 -65.39 8.40 85.88
C HIS A 1 -66.50 8.06 84.90
N SER A 2 -67.53 8.91 84.76
CA SER A 2 -68.77 8.64 84.00
C SER A 2 -68.63 8.75 82.46
N GLY A 3 -67.49 8.36 81.89
CA GLY A 3 -67.28 8.35 80.43
C GLY A 3 -67.25 9.70 79.70
N LYS A 4 -67.43 10.84 80.39
CA LYS A 4 -67.50 12.18 79.77
C LYS A 4 -66.31 12.50 78.86
N SER A 5 -65.07 12.31 79.34
CA SER A 5 -63.87 12.52 78.52
C SER A 5 -63.72 11.48 77.40
N ALA A 6 -64.30 10.28 77.55
CA ALA A 6 -64.26 9.25 76.53
C ALA A 6 -65.16 9.59 75.32
N ILE A 7 -66.21 10.40 75.51
CA ILE A 7 -67.06 10.88 74.41
C ILE A 7 -66.28 11.85 73.50
N MET A 8 -65.56 12.81 74.09
CA MET A 8 -64.75 13.76 73.31
C MET A 8 -63.63 13.05 72.56
N ASP A 9 -62.98 12.07 73.20
CA ASP A 9 -61.99 11.23 72.52
C ASP A 9 -62.59 10.35 71.44
N ALA A 10 -63.84 9.89 71.60
CA ALA A 10 -64.53 9.13 70.56
C ALA A 10 -64.88 9.99 69.34
N ILE A 11 -65.28 11.26 69.55
CA ILE A 11 -65.52 12.21 68.44
C ILE A 11 -64.20 12.46 67.70
N ALA A 12 -63.14 12.81 68.42
CA ALA A 12 -61.82 13.07 67.83
C ALA A 12 -61.28 11.84 67.07
N TYR A 13 -61.42 10.65 67.64
CA TYR A 13 -61.03 9.40 67.00
C TYR A 13 -61.86 9.10 65.74
N THR A 14 -63.16 9.42 65.76
CA THR A 14 -64.04 9.22 64.59
C THR A 14 -63.62 10.10 63.42
N ILE A 15 -63.15 11.33 63.68
CA ILE A 15 -62.70 12.22 62.62
C ILE A 15 -61.27 11.85 62.17
N TYR A 16 -60.31 11.78 63.10
CA TYR A 16 -58.88 11.81 62.77
C TYR A 16 -58.12 10.48 62.93
N ASP A 17 -58.78 9.40 63.39
CA ASP A 17 -58.16 8.13 63.78
C ASP A 17 -57.13 8.25 64.92
N VAL A 18 -57.18 9.37 65.64
CA VAL A 18 -56.29 9.73 66.75
C VAL A 18 -57.14 10.38 67.84
N CYS A 19 -56.85 10.07 69.11
CA CYS A 19 -57.42 10.78 70.24
C CYS A 19 -56.33 11.24 71.21
N SER A 20 -56.71 12.02 72.22
CA SER A 20 -55.76 12.65 73.14
C SER A 20 -54.89 11.66 73.93
N ARG A 21 -55.30 10.38 74.00
CA ARG A 21 -54.69 9.35 74.85
C ARG A 21 -54.08 8.17 74.09
N THR A 22 -54.49 7.91 72.85
CA THR A 22 -53.99 6.77 72.07
C THR A 22 -54.14 7.01 70.56
N MET A 23 -53.23 6.40 69.80
CA MET A 23 -53.27 6.33 68.34
C MET A 23 -53.65 4.92 67.85
N ARG A 24 -53.95 3.99 68.76
CA ARG A 24 -54.23 2.58 68.43
C ARG A 24 -55.71 2.29 68.60
N ALA A 25 -56.34 1.84 67.53
CA ALA A 25 -57.75 1.38 67.51
C ALA A 25 -58.06 0.32 68.59
N LEU A 26 -57.07 -0.51 68.95
CA LEU A 26 -57.20 -1.54 69.97
C LEU A 26 -57.43 -0.97 71.37
N ASP A 27 -56.82 0.18 71.67
CA ASP A 27 -56.89 0.82 72.99
C ASP A 27 -58.18 1.65 73.15
N VAL A 28 -58.80 2.06 72.05
CA VAL A 28 -60.12 2.71 72.01
C VAL A 28 -61.24 1.69 72.27
N MET A 29 -61.06 0.45 71.83
CA MET A 29 -62.04 -0.61 71.98
C MET A 29 -62.21 -1.02 73.45
N ASN A 30 -63.45 -1.25 73.88
CA ASN A 30 -63.71 -1.79 75.20
C ASN A 30 -63.12 -3.20 75.34
N LYS A 31 -62.31 -3.44 76.38
CA LYS A 31 -61.62 -4.72 76.65
C LYS A 31 -62.54 -5.95 76.68
N LYS A 32 -63.84 -5.79 76.96
CA LYS A 32 -64.83 -6.89 76.99
C LYS A 32 -65.58 -7.11 75.67
N LYS A 33 -65.26 -6.37 74.62
CA LYS A 33 -65.97 -6.41 73.33
C LYS A 33 -64.98 -6.72 72.20
N THR A 34 -65.52 -7.30 71.12
CA THR A 34 -64.76 -7.70 69.94
C THR A 34 -64.99 -6.78 68.74
N THR A 35 -65.89 -5.82 68.85
CA THR A 35 -66.22 -4.86 67.80
C THR A 35 -66.54 -3.49 68.41
N PHE A 36 -66.26 -2.43 67.67
CA PHE A 36 -66.80 -1.10 67.95
C PHE A 36 -67.32 -0.46 66.66
N LYS A 37 -68.29 0.45 66.83
CA LYS A 37 -68.84 1.28 65.77
C LYS A 37 -68.94 2.72 66.26
N ALA A 38 -68.47 3.66 65.46
CA ALA A 38 -68.65 5.08 65.66
C ALA A 38 -69.27 5.70 64.41
N LYS A 39 -70.26 6.58 64.59
CA LYS A 39 -70.94 7.31 63.52
C LYS A 39 -71.10 8.75 63.97
N LEU A 40 -70.64 9.68 63.13
CA LEU A 40 -70.67 11.10 63.39
C LEU A 40 -71.29 11.81 62.18
N ASN A 41 -72.22 12.73 62.44
CA ASN A 41 -72.71 13.70 61.46
C ASN A 41 -72.08 15.07 61.75
N LEU A 42 -71.64 15.77 60.71
CA LEU A 42 -71.04 17.09 60.79
C LEU A 42 -71.62 17.96 59.69
N GLU A 43 -72.18 19.11 60.07
CA GLU A 43 -72.62 20.13 59.13
C GLU A 43 -71.46 21.09 58.85
N ILE A 44 -71.07 21.22 57.58
CA ILE A 44 -69.98 22.11 57.14
C ILE A 44 -70.50 22.94 55.98
N ASN A 45 -70.51 24.27 56.14
CA ASN A 45 -71.01 25.21 55.12
C ASN A 45 -72.41 24.87 54.58
N GLY A 46 -73.29 24.33 55.44
CA GLY A 46 -74.67 23.95 55.10
C GLY A 46 -74.84 22.56 54.47
N LEU A 47 -73.77 21.75 54.37
CA LEU A 47 -73.82 20.37 53.87
C LEU A 47 -73.56 19.36 55.01
N ASP A 48 -74.37 18.30 55.06
CA ASP A 48 -74.26 17.22 56.05
C ASP A 48 -73.29 16.11 55.61
N TYR A 49 -72.21 15.95 56.36
CA TYR A 49 -71.19 14.93 56.16
C TYR A 49 -71.25 13.84 57.23
N TRP A 50 -71.20 12.59 56.78
CA TRP A 50 -71.24 11.42 57.65
C TRP A 50 -69.93 10.65 57.63
N ILE A 51 -69.37 10.43 58.82
CA ILE A 51 -68.19 9.60 59.02
C ILE A 51 -68.59 8.37 59.85
N GLU A 52 -68.36 7.18 59.30
CA GLU A 52 -68.57 5.91 60.00
C GLU A 52 -67.25 5.13 60.12
N ARG A 53 -66.94 4.68 61.33
CA ARG A 53 -65.81 3.77 61.61
C ARG A 53 -66.32 2.48 62.23
N ASP A 54 -66.05 1.36 61.56
CA ASP A 54 -66.40 0.02 62.00
C ASP A 54 -65.13 -0.81 62.19
N ALA A 55 -64.88 -1.31 63.39
CA ALA A 55 -63.70 -2.13 63.66
C ALA A 55 -64.04 -3.47 64.29
N LYS A 56 -63.22 -4.48 63.99
CA LYS A 56 -63.36 -5.83 64.51
C LYS A 56 -62.01 -6.35 65.00
N TYR A 57 -61.97 -6.80 66.24
CA TYR A 57 -60.83 -7.49 66.82
C TYR A 57 -60.49 -8.76 66.03
N LYS A 58 -59.23 -8.88 65.63
CA LYS A 58 -58.68 -10.04 64.93
C LYS A 58 -57.41 -10.49 65.63
N ARG A 59 -57.41 -11.74 66.07
CA ARG A 59 -56.20 -12.45 66.51
C ARG A 59 -55.63 -13.17 65.28
N VAL A 60 -54.37 -12.91 64.96
CA VAL A 60 -53.66 -13.59 63.88
C VAL A 60 -52.53 -14.42 64.50
N ASN A 61 -52.54 -15.71 64.23
CA ASN A 61 -51.45 -16.60 64.60
C ASN A 61 -50.50 -16.65 63.41
N HIS A 62 -49.24 -16.27 63.62
CA HIS A 62 -48.20 -16.33 62.60
C HIS A 62 -47.57 -17.72 62.60
N ASN A 63 -47.04 -18.14 61.45
CA ASN A 63 -46.41 -19.45 61.29
C ASN A 63 -45.19 -19.65 62.21
N ASP A 64 -44.55 -18.55 62.65
CA ASP A 64 -43.43 -18.54 63.61
C ASP A 64 -43.87 -18.64 65.09
N GLY A 65 -45.14 -18.99 65.37
CA GLY A 65 -45.68 -19.13 66.73
C GLY A 65 -46.01 -17.81 67.45
N ARG A 66 -45.72 -16.66 66.84
CA ARG A 66 -46.12 -15.33 67.37
C ARG A 66 -47.62 -15.11 67.19
N VAL A 67 -48.24 -14.48 68.17
CA VAL A 67 -49.65 -14.06 68.12
C VAL A 67 -49.71 -12.55 68.01
N SER A 68 -50.35 -12.01 66.97
CA SER A 68 -50.63 -10.58 66.87
C SER A 68 -52.10 -10.26 67.12
N HIS A 69 -52.32 -9.16 67.84
CA HIS A 69 -53.65 -8.62 68.13
C HIS A 69 -53.86 -7.37 67.30
N MET A 70 -54.79 -7.43 66.36
CA MET A 70 -55.07 -6.35 65.42
C MET A 70 -56.53 -5.92 65.53
N CYS A 71 -56.80 -4.66 65.24
CA CYS A 71 -58.14 -4.10 65.16
C CYS A 71 -58.25 -3.30 63.84
N PRO A 72 -58.39 -3.97 62.68
CA PRO A 72 -58.60 -3.26 61.41
C PRO A 72 -59.89 -2.45 61.47
N VAL A 73 -59.80 -1.18 61.05
CA VAL A 73 -60.90 -0.22 61.04
C VAL A 73 -61.32 0.04 59.59
N LYS A 74 -62.60 -0.13 59.29
CA LYS A 74 -63.21 0.28 58.03
C LYS A 74 -63.79 1.67 58.20
N VAL A 75 -63.44 2.58 57.30
CA VAL A 75 -63.91 3.97 57.31
C VAL A 75 -64.83 4.17 56.11
N LYS A 76 -65.96 4.84 56.33
CA LYS A 76 -66.84 5.33 55.28
C LYS A 76 -67.05 6.82 55.47
N PHE A 77 -66.89 7.59 54.41
CA PHE A 77 -67.12 9.02 54.39
C PHE A 77 -68.09 9.35 53.27
N TYR A 78 -69.23 9.97 53.56
CA TYR A 78 -70.28 10.23 52.58
C TYR A 78 -71.11 11.46 52.93
N MET A 79 -71.77 12.03 51.93
CA MET A 79 -72.75 13.11 52.08
C MET A 79 -74.08 12.73 51.41
N PHE A 80 -75.16 13.40 51.77
CA PHE A 80 -76.41 13.33 51.04
C PHE A 80 -76.52 14.55 50.14
N ASP A 81 -76.80 14.33 48.86
CA ASP A 81 -77.03 15.41 47.91
C ASP A 81 -78.44 16.00 48.09
N ASP A 82 -78.74 17.13 47.44
CA ASP A 82 -80.05 17.81 47.53
C ASP A 82 -81.24 16.93 47.11
N SER A 83 -80.95 15.84 46.37
CA SER A 83 -81.91 14.81 45.94
C SER A 83 -82.09 13.67 46.95
N GLY A 84 -81.40 13.70 48.09
CA GLY A 84 -81.42 12.64 49.11
C GLY A 84 -80.59 11.39 48.75
N GLU A 85 -79.83 11.43 47.65
CA GLU A 85 -78.94 10.34 47.24
C GLU A 85 -77.61 10.38 48.00
N LYS A 86 -77.07 9.20 48.30
CA LYS A 86 -75.82 9.05 49.04
C LYS A 86 -74.61 9.13 48.10
N VAL A 87 -73.79 10.16 48.26
CA VAL A 87 -72.52 10.33 47.54
C VAL A 87 -71.37 9.84 48.42
N ASP A 88 -70.63 8.83 47.96
CA ASP A 88 -69.45 8.31 48.67
C ASP A 88 -68.22 9.18 48.36
N LEU A 89 -67.66 9.77 49.42
CA LEU A 89 -66.47 10.63 49.38
C LEU A 89 -65.23 9.87 49.88
N SER A 90 -65.35 8.56 50.07
CA SER A 90 -64.23 7.74 50.53
C SER A 90 -63.14 7.69 49.45
N GLY A 91 -61.95 8.21 49.77
CA GLY A 91 -60.80 8.15 48.85
C GLY A 91 -60.47 6.71 48.43
N ALA A 92 -60.09 6.53 47.16
CA ALA A 92 -59.68 5.23 46.62
C ALA A 92 -58.50 4.68 47.45
N ALA A 93 -58.74 3.63 48.22
CA ALA A 93 -57.68 2.93 48.94
C ALA A 93 -56.71 2.33 47.91
N ARG A 94 -55.57 2.98 47.66
CA ARG A 94 -54.49 2.36 46.87
C ARG A 94 -54.07 1.10 47.62
N PHE A 95 -54.09 -0.03 46.91
CA PHE A 95 -53.93 -1.40 47.41
C PHE A 95 -52.65 -1.70 48.25
N ASN A 96 -51.73 -0.73 48.39
CA ASN A 96 -50.44 -0.86 49.07
C ASN A 96 -50.24 0.05 50.30
N SER A 97 -51.23 0.85 50.70
CA SER A 97 -51.18 1.58 51.97
C SER A 97 -52.17 0.99 52.96
N THR A 98 -51.82 1.04 54.26
CA THR A 98 -52.62 0.56 55.38
C THR A 98 -54.10 0.95 55.19
N TYR A 99 -54.99 -0.04 55.05
CA TYR A 99 -56.42 0.14 54.81
C TYR A 99 -57.01 1.31 55.62
N GLY A 100 -57.44 2.38 54.94
CA GLY A 100 -58.08 3.56 55.54
C GLY A 100 -57.34 4.90 55.39
N THR A 101 -56.10 4.93 54.91
CA THR A 101 -55.32 6.18 54.74
C THR A 101 -55.93 7.15 53.72
N GLY A 102 -56.35 6.66 52.55
CA GLY A 102 -56.95 7.52 51.52
C GLY A 102 -58.24 8.21 51.97
N THR A 103 -59.13 7.49 52.68
CA THR A 103 -60.35 8.09 53.25
C THR A 103 -60.04 9.07 54.38
N ASN A 104 -59.04 8.78 55.23
CA ASN A 104 -58.58 9.71 56.26
C ASN A 104 -57.98 11.00 55.65
N GLU A 105 -57.32 10.93 54.50
CA GLU A 105 -56.81 12.10 53.78
C GLU A 105 -57.94 12.97 53.23
N GLU A 106 -58.98 12.38 52.63
CA GLU A 106 -60.16 13.13 52.18
C GLU A 106 -60.89 13.80 53.34
N ILE A 107 -61.04 13.11 54.47
CA ILE A 107 -61.59 13.71 55.70
C ILE A 107 -60.72 14.89 56.16
N ARG A 108 -59.39 14.78 56.11
CA ARG A 108 -58.48 15.87 56.53
C ARG A 108 -58.47 17.06 55.58
N LYS A 109 -58.73 16.88 54.29
CA LYS A 109 -58.90 18.00 53.35
C LYS A 109 -60.12 18.84 53.69
N VAL A 110 -61.18 18.20 54.18
CA VAL A 110 -62.45 18.88 54.51
C VAL A 110 -62.44 19.45 55.94
N LEU A 111 -61.90 18.70 56.92
CA LEU A 111 -61.96 19.02 58.36
C LEU A 111 -60.62 19.47 58.96
N GLY A 112 -59.57 19.63 58.14
CA GLY A 112 -58.23 19.98 58.61
C GLY A 112 -57.49 18.83 59.29
N THR A 113 -56.41 19.14 60.01
CA THR A 113 -55.63 18.13 60.74
C THR A 113 -56.06 17.99 62.20
N PHE A 114 -55.65 16.90 62.86
CA PHE A 114 -55.91 16.71 64.29
C PHE A 114 -55.30 17.83 65.14
N ASP A 115 -54.12 18.32 64.77
CA ASP A 115 -53.46 19.41 65.49
C ASP A 115 -54.26 20.71 65.35
N ASP A 116 -54.79 21.01 64.16
CA ASP A 116 -55.66 22.18 63.94
C ASP A 116 -56.94 22.08 64.76
N PHE A 117 -57.54 20.89 64.82
CA PHE A 117 -58.76 20.63 65.60
C PHE A 117 -58.56 20.80 67.11
N ILE A 118 -57.46 20.27 67.67
CA ILE A 118 -57.12 20.46 69.08
C ILE A 118 -56.81 21.93 69.39
N LEU A 119 -56.22 22.67 68.44
CA LEU A 119 -55.83 24.06 68.67
C LEU A 119 -56.98 25.05 68.53
N THR A 120 -57.95 24.78 67.65
CA THR A 120 -59.04 25.72 67.32
C THR A 120 -60.38 25.34 67.93
N SER A 121 -60.68 24.03 68.00
CA SER A 121 -62.05 23.54 68.22
C SER A 121 -62.20 22.72 69.51
N LEU A 122 -61.13 22.09 70.01
CA LEU A 122 -61.16 21.24 71.19
C LEU A 122 -59.99 21.50 72.15
N SER A 123 -60.25 22.26 73.22
CA SER A 123 -59.26 22.42 74.31
C SER A 123 -59.22 21.18 75.22
N LEU A 124 -58.04 20.60 75.39
CA LEU A 124 -57.81 19.45 76.28
C LEU A 124 -57.53 19.93 77.71
N GLN A 125 -58.14 19.28 78.71
CA GLN A 125 -58.14 19.75 80.10
C GLN A 125 -56.77 19.79 80.80
N THR A 126 -55.78 18.99 80.38
CA THR A 126 -54.55 18.78 81.16
C THR A 126 -53.27 18.57 80.36
N ASN A 127 -53.28 18.78 79.05
CA ASN A 127 -52.05 18.67 78.26
C ASN A 127 -51.61 20.06 77.86
N GLY A 128 -50.37 20.44 78.20
CA GLY A 128 -49.68 21.68 77.78
C GLY A 128 -49.46 21.82 76.26
N MET A 129 -50.40 21.30 75.47
CA MET A 129 -50.61 21.53 74.05
C MET A 129 -51.57 22.68 73.79
N ASN A 130 -51.98 23.40 74.84
CA ASN A 130 -52.67 24.68 74.68
C ASN A 130 -51.78 25.63 73.87
N PHE A 131 -52.39 26.37 72.96
CA PHE A 131 -51.69 27.35 72.12
C PHE A 131 -50.80 28.32 72.95
N ILE A 132 -51.24 28.65 74.17
CA ILE A 132 -50.54 29.55 75.13
C ILE A 132 -49.25 28.94 75.69
N ASP A 133 -49.06 27.62 75.65
CA ASP A 133 -47.88 26.95 76.23
C ASP A 133 -46.87 26.52 75.16
N LYS A 134 -47.25 26.54 73.88
CA LYS A 134 -46.36 26.17 72.75
C LYS A 134 -45.13 27.06 72.65
N LYS A 135 -44.05 26.58 72.03
CA LYS A 135 -42.88 27.43 71.73
C LYS A 135 -43.25 28.53 70.73
N GLN A 136 -42.55 29.66 70.75
CA GLN A 136 -42.83 30.80 69.86
C GLN A 136 -42.81 30.41 68.37
N ALA A 137 -41.89 29.53 67.96
CA ALA A 137 -41.83 29.02 66.58
C ALA A 137 -43.08 28.19 66.20
N GLU A 138 -43.58 27.36 67.12
CA GLU A 138 -44.78 26.55 66.89
C GLU A 138 -46.04 27.43 66.85
N ARG A 139 -46.13 28.45 67.71
CA ARG A 139 -47.22 29.44 67.65
C ARG A 139 -47.21 30.21 66.35
N LYS A 140 -46.03 30.68 65.91
CA LYS A 140 -45.85 31.35 64.61
C LYS A 140 -46.32 30.45 63.48
N LYS A 141 -45.94 29.16 63.50
CA LYS A 141 -46.37 28.19 62.49
C LYS A 141 -47.88 28.02 62.46
N VAL A 142 -48.52 27.80 63.62
CA VAL A 142 -49.98 27.66 63.73
C VAL A 142 -50.71 28.91 63.24
N LEU A 143 -50.24 30.10 63.60
CA LEU A 143 -50.82 31.36 63.13
C LEU A 143 -50.60 31.58 61.63
N SER A 144 -49.42 31.24 61.12
CA SER A 144 -49.09 31.36 59.69
C SER A 144 -49.97 30.44 58.84
N THR A 145 -50.18 29.19 59.28
CA THR A 145 -51.10 28.25 58.63
C THR A 145 -52.56 28.69 58.75
N PHE A 146 -52.97 29.29 59.87
CA PHE A 146 -54.34 29.81 60.00
C PHE A 146 -54.64 31.02 59.09
N MET A 147 -53.62 31.84 58.82
CA MET A 147 -53.75 33.03 57.97
C MET A 147 -53.35 32.78 56.51
N ASP A 148 -53.01 31.53 56.14
CA ASP A 148 -52.47 31.15 54.82
C ASP A 148 -51.24 31.98 54.38
N ILE A 149 -50.40 32.42 55.33
CA ILE A 149 -49.17 33.19 55.06
C ILE A 149 -47.98 32.25 54.81
N ASP A 150 -48.13 30.95 55.07
CA ASP A 150 -47.10 29.93 54.85
C ASP A 150 -46.66 29.83 53.38
N ILE A 151 -47.54 30.20 52.43
CA ILE A 151 -47.22 30.33 51.00
C ILE A 151 -46.03 31.29 50.79
N PHE A 152 -45.94 32.39 51.55
CA PHE A 152 -44.82 33.32 51.42
C PHE A 152 -43.51 32.75 51.95
N GLU A 153 -43.54 31.96 53.04
CA GLU A 153 -42.34 31.27 53.55
C GLU A 153 -41.87 30.18 52.57
N GLN A 154 -42.81 29.50 51.89
CA GLN A 154 -42.49 28.56 50.82
C GLN A 154 -41.85 29.26 49.61
N LEU A 155 -42.42 30.38 49.17
CA LEU A 155 -41.88 31.20 48.07
C LEU A 155 -40.48 31.74 48.41
N GLU A 156 -40.27 32.22 49.64
CA GLU A 156 -38.96 32.67 50.10
C GLU A 156 -37.92 31.55 50.03
N THR A 157 -38.31 30.34 50.42
CA THR A 157 -37.42 29.16 50.40
C THR A 157 -37.03 28.79 48.97
N ILE A 158 -37.98 28.80 48.04
CA ILE A 158 -37.72 28.53 46.61
C ILE A 158 -36.79 29.61 46.04
N ALA A 159 -37.11 30.89 46.24
CA ALA A 159 -36.31 31.99 45.74
C ALA A 159 -34.87 31.97 46.28
N LYS A 160 -34.67 31.59 47.54
CA LYS A 160 -33.33 31.38 48.13
C LYS A 160 -32.57 30.24 47.48
N SER A 161 -33.25 29.14 47.15
CA SER A 161 -32.65 28.01 46.45
C SER A 161 -32.18 28.42 45.06
N ASP A 162 -33.06 29.03 44.28
CA ASP A 162 -32.78 29.46 42.90
C ASP A 162 -31.63 30.47 42.87
N SER A 163 -31.66 31.47 43.76
CA SER A 163 -30.60 32.47 43.88
C SER A 163 -29.23 31.84 44.20
N ASN A 164 -29.21 30.79 45.04
CA ASN A 164 -27.97 30.08 45.36
C ASN A 164 -27.46 29.26 44.18
N GLU A 165 -28.34 28.59 43.43
CA GLU A 165 -27.95 27.84 42.23
C GLU A 165 -27.37 28.75 41.14
N GLU A 166 -27.99 29.90 40.88
CA GLU A 166 -27.47 30.90 39.96
C GLU A 166 -26.09 31.40 40.40
N ARG A 167 -25.92 31.72 41.69
CA ARG A 167 -24.63 32.13 42.24
C ARG A 167 -23.54 31.08 42.07
N ILE A 168 -23.89 29.80 42.25
CA ILE A 168 -22.95 28.69 42.04
C ILE A 168 -22.58 28.58 40.56
N SER A 169 -23.56 28.68 39.66
CA SER A 169 -23.33 28.64 38.20
C SER A 169 -22.44 29.80 37.75
N LEU A 170 -22.69 31.02 38.23
CA LEU A 170 -21.89 32.20 37.94
C LEU A 170 -20.44 32.05 38.43
N LYS A 171 -20.23 31.48 39.63
CA LYS A 171 -18.89 31.15 40.13
C LYS A 171 -18.17 30.09 39.27
N ARG A 172 -18.89 29.11 38.71
CA ARG A 172 -18.29 28.14 37.78
C ARG A 172 -17.85 28.81 36.48
N PHE A 173 -18.67 29.72 35.94
CA PHE A 173 -18.28 30.50 34.77
C PHE A 173 -17.06 31.39 35.04
N GLN A 174 -16.97 32.04 36.19
CA GLN A 174 -15.80 32.86 36.56
C GLN A 174 -14.52 32.04 36.79
N ARG A 175 -14.63 30.80 37.28
CA ARG A 175 -13.47 29.91 37.52
C ARG A 175 -12.96 29.24 36.24
N LYS A 176 -13.81 29.06 35.24
CA LYS A 176 -13.37 28.68 33.90
C LYS A 176 -12.71 29.91 33.29
N ASP A 177 -11.39 29.99 33.46
CA ASP A 177 -10.54 30.96 32.78
C ASP A 177 -10.54 30.61 31.27
N SER A 178 -11.68 30.88 30.64
CA SER A 178 -12.08 30.31 29.34
C SER A 178 -11.09 30.74 28.26
N TYR A 179 -10.47 31.90 28.43
CA TYR A 179 -9.38 32.39 27.58
C TYR A 179 -8.13 31.52 27.66
N LYS A 180 -7.77 31.01 28.84
CA LYS A 180 -6.60 30.14 29.02
C LYS A 180 -6.85 28.74 28.47
N GLU A 181 -8.06 28.21 28.61
CA GLU A 181 -8.43 26.94 27.99
C GLU A 181 -8.52 27.09 26.47
N LEU A 182 -9.14 28.15 25.95
CA LEU A 182 -9.16 28.47 24.53
C LEU A 182 -7.75 28.56 23.95
N ALA A 183 -6.84 29.32 24.57
CA ALA A 183 -5.46 29.42 24.12
C ALA A 183 -4.72 28.07 24.13
N ARG A 184 -5.00 27.20 25.11
CA ARG A 184 -4.43 25.85 25.14
C ARG A 184 -4.98 24.98 24.01
N THR A 185 -6.29 25.03 23.78
CA THR A 185 -6.93 24.29 22.69
C THR A 185 -6.45 24.77 21.33
N GLU A 186 -6.27 26.07 21.16
CA GLU A 186 -5.76 26.67 19.92
C GLU A 186 -4.33 26.24 19.65
N ASN A 187 -3.44 26.26 20.66
CA ASN A 187 -2.09 25.69 20.52
C ASN A 187 -2.12 24.19 20.19
N GLN A 188 -3.03 23.43 20.80
CA GLN A 188 -3.19 22.00 20.49
C GLN A 188 -3.66 21.77 19.05
N ILE A 189 -4.51 22.65 18.51
CA ILE A 189 -4.94 22.59 17.11
C ILE A 189 -3.74 22.80 16.21
N VAL A 190 -2.93 23.83 16.45
CA VAL A 190 -1.71 24.11 15.68
C VAL A 190 -0.74 22.91 15.72
N ASP A 191 -0.49 22.36 16.90
CA ASP A 191 0.39 21.19 17.06
C ASP A 191 -0.14 19.94 16.31
N LEU A 192 -1.46 19.81 16.18
CA LEU A 192 -2.10 18.70 15.45
C LEU A 192 -2.08 18.91 13.94
N GLU A 193 -2.25 20.14 13.48
CA GLU A 193 -2.13 20.52 12.07
C GLU A 193 -0.71 20.25 11.57
N GLU A 194 0.33 20.65 12.31
CA GLU A 194 1.73 20.34 11.96
C GLU A 194 1.97 18.83 11.84
N LYS A 195 1.45 18.03 12.78
CA LYS A 195 1.56 16.57 12.72
C LYS A 195 0.81 15.95 11.54
N GLN A 196 -0.33 16.52 11.17
CA GLN A 196 -1.11 16.06 10.03
C GLN A 196 -0.35 16.29 8.72
N ASP A 197 0.28 17.46 8.57
CA ASP A 197 1.10 17.77 7.40
C ASP A 197 2.31 16.84 7.30
N ASP A 198 2.99 16.57 8.42
CA ASP A 198 4.13 15.66 8.47
C ASP A 198 3.73 14.21 8.08
N LEU A 199 2.57 13.74 8.56
CA LEU A 199 2.00 12.44 8.17
C LEU A 199 1.60 12.39 6.70
N ASN A 200 1.02 13.47 6.16
CA ASN A 200 0.67 13.55 4.74
C ASN A 200 1.93 13.48 3.85
N GLN A 201 3.02 14.12 4.27
CA GLN A 201 4.29 14.05 3.55
C GLN A 201 4.85 12.61 3.56
N GLN A 202 4.80 11.93 4.72
CA GLN A 202 5.21 10.53 4.83
C GLN A 202 4.36 9.60 3.94
N ASP A 203 3.05 9.82 3.87
CA ASP A 203 2.14 9.04 3.02
C ASP A 203 2.46 9.22 1.53
N GLN A 204 2.73 10.46 1.09
CA GLN A 204 3.17 10.74 -0.29
C GLN A 204 4.48 10.04 -0.64
N ASP A 205 5.45 10.03 0.28
CA ASP A 205 6.74 9.39 0.05
C ASP A 205 6.62 7.85 0.04
N LEU A 206 5.76 7.27 0.88
CA LEU A 206 5.41 5.86 0.81
C LEU A 206 4.71 5.50 -0.50
N MET A 207 3.77 6.32 -0.98
CA MET A 207 3.12 6.10 -2.27
C MET A 207 4.13 6.09 -3.42
N LYS A 208 5.10 7.01 -3.44
CA LYS A 208 6.18 6.99 -4.44
C LYS A 208 7.00 5.70 -4.37
N GLN A 209 7.35 5.26 -3.17
CA GLN A 209 8.09 4.00 -2.97
C GLN A 209 7.30 2.79 -3.48
N ILE A 210 5.98 2.76 -3.25
CA ILE A 210 5.11 1.69 -3.76
C ILE A 210 5.12 1.67 -5.29
N VAL A 211 4.94 2.81 -5.93
CA VAL A 211 4.97 2.92 -7.40
C VAL A 211 6.32 2.47 -7.96
N ASP A 212 7.42 2.90 -7.35
CA ASP A 212 8.77 2.49 -7.75
C ASP A 212 9.00 0.98 -7.59
N LEU A 213 8.51 0.38 -6.49
CA LEU A 213 8.60 -1.05 -6.24
C LEU A 213 7.72 -1.86 -7.20
N GLU A 214 6.53 -1.36 -7.54
CA GLU A 214 5.67 -1.99 -8.55
C GLU A 214 6.31 -1.95 -9.94
N ALA A 215 6.93 -0.83 -10.31
CA ALA A 215 7.68 -0.72 -11.57
C ALA A 215 8.84 -1.73 -11.60
N LYS A 216 9.64 -1.80 -10.54
CA LYS A 216 10.74 -2.79 -10.40
C LYS A 216 10.23 -4.22 -10.45
N LYS A 217 9.12 -4.53 -9.78
CA LYS A 217 8.48 -5.86 -9.84
C LYS A 217 8.10 -6.19 -11.28
N LEU A 218 7.52 -5.25 -12.01
CA LEU A 218 7.08 -5.46 -13.38
C LEU A 218 8.27 -5.68 -14.33
N GLU A 219 9.37 -4.94 -14.14
CA GLU A 219 10.63 -5.18 -14.85
C GLU A 219 11.21 -6.56 -14.55
N LEU A 220 11.27 -6.96 -13.28
CA LEU A 220 11.74 -8.30 -12.89
C LEU A 220 10.86 -9.41 -13.47
N VAL A 221 9.54 -9.23 -13.47
CA VAL A 221 8.59 -10.18 -14.06
C VAL A 221 8.74 -10.25 -15.58
N ARG A 222 9.07 -9.15 -16.26
CA ARG A 222 9.40 -9.15 -17.69
C ARG A 222 10.75 -9.83 -17.98
N GLY A 223 11.70 -9.70 -17.05
CA GLY A 223 13.02 -10.34 -17.13
C GLY A 223 12.98 -11.84 -16.84
N LEU A 224 11.92 -12.34 -16.20
CA LEU A 224 11.67 -13.78 -16.11
C LEU A 224 11.29 -14.31 -17.49
N TYR A 225 12.25 -14.98 -18.14
CA TYR A 225 11.95 -15.83 -19.30
C TYR A 225 10.85 -16.82 -18.90
N LYS A 226 9.79 -16.90 -19.70
CA LYS A 226 8.82 -18.00 -19.60
C LYS A 226 9.58 -19.27 -19.91
N ILE A 227 9.93 -20.05 -18.88
CA ILE A 227 10.34 -21.43 -19.06
C ILE A 227 9.08 -22.14 -19.53
N ASP A 228 9.03 -22.45 -20.82
CA ASP A 228 7.97 -23.27 -21.39
C ASP A 228 8.03 -24.63 -20.67
N GLU A 229 6.97 -25.02 -19.97
CA GLU A 229 6.87 -26.31 -19.25
C GLU A 229 6.92 -27.53 -20.19
N SER A 230 7.15 -27.31 -21.50
CA SER A 230 7.24 -28.33 -22.53
C SER A 230 8.62 -28.99 -22.66
N TYR A 231 9.67 -28.48 -21.99
CA TYR A 231 11.00 -29.06 -22.12
C TYR A 231 11.25 -30.12 -21.04
N ASP A 232 11.37 -31.37 -21.49
CA ASP A 232 11.78 -32.50 -20.67
C ASP A 232 13.25 -32.35 -20.29
N ILE A 233 13.51 -32.24 -18.98
CA ILE A 233 14.86 -32.06 -18.43
C ILE A 233 15.76 -33.24 -18.82
N ASP A 234 15.20 -34.43 -18.97
CA ASP A 234 15.96 -35.62 -19.38
C ASP A 234 16.37 -35.55 -20.85
N GLU A 235 15.53 -34.96 -21.72
CA GLU A 235 15.85 -34.75 -23.13
C GLU A 235 16.92 -33.66 -23.31
N LEU A 236 16.87 -32.60 -22.51
CA LEU A 236 17.91 -31.57 -22.48
C LEU A 236 19.26 -32.09 -21.98
N HIS A 237 19.28 -32.95 -20.96
CA HIS A 237 20.52 -33.60 -20.52
C HIS A 237 21.11 -34.50 -21.61
N LYS A 238 20.26 -35.24 -22.32
CA LYS A 238 20.71 -36.09 -23.44
C LYS A 238 21.32 -35.25 -24.57
N GLN A 239 20.69 -34.14 -24.94
CA GLN A 239 21.24 -33.22 -25.95
C GLN A 239 22.56 -32.59 -25.48
N ALA A 240 22.68 -32.24 -24.20
CA ALA A 240 23.91 -31.71 -23.64
C ALA A 240 25.06 -32.74 -23.71
N ASP A 241 24.79 -34.01 -23.41
CA ASP A 241 25.76 -35.10 -23.53
C ASP A 241 26.15 -35.34 -25.00
N GLU A 242 25.20 -35.31 -25.94
CA GLU A 242 25.46 -35.41 -27.38
C GLU A 242 26.38 -34.26 -27.84
N PHE A 243 26.07 -33.01 -27.49
CA PHE A 243 26.93 -31.87 -27.84
C PHE A 243 28.30 -31.91 -27.18
N LEU A 244 28.42 -32.42 -25.95
CA LEU A 244 29.72 -32.64 -25.30
C LEU A 244 30.55 -33.70 -26.04
N THR A 245 29.92 -34.74 -26.57
CA THR A 245 30.63 -35.73 -27.40
C THR A 245 31.04 -35.17 -28.74
N GLU A 246 30.19 -34.38 -29.41
CA GLU A 246 30.54 -33.68 -30.65
C GLU A 246 31.67 -32.68 -30.45
N GLN A 247 31.65 -31.90 -29.36
CA GLN A 247 32.72 -30.96 -29.02
C GLN A 247 34.05 -31.69 -28.88
N ARG A 248 34.09 -32.81 -28.16
CA ARG A 248 35.33 -33.60 -28.01
C ARG A 248 35.83 -34.16 -29.35
N GLN A 249 34.93 -34.53 -30.25
CA GLN A 249 35.29 -35.00 -31.58
C GLN A 249 35.88 -33.85 -32.42
N LEU A 250 35.26 -32.67 -32.38
CA LEU A 250 35.75 -31.47 -33.07
C LEU A 250 37.09 -30.98 -32.51
N GLU A 251 37.28 -31.02 -31.19
CA GLU A 251 38.56 -30.70 -30.56
C GLU A 251 39.67 -31.64 -31.04
N LYS A 252 39.37 -32.94 -31.13
CA LYS A 252 40.32 -33.92 -31.67
C LYS A 252 40.62 -33.69 -33.14
N GLN A 253 39.61 -33.39 -33.97
CA GLN A 253 39.80 -33.05 -35.38
C GLN A 253 40.65 -31.79 -35.54
N LEU A 254 40.43 -30.78 -34.71
CA LEU A 254 41.23 -29.55 -34.72
C LEU A 254 42.69 -29.81 -34.33
N GLU A 255 42.94 -30.72 -33.39
CA GLU A 255 44.28 -31.13 -33.01
C GLU A 255 44.98 -31.86 -34.17
N GLU A 256 44.30 -32.82 -34.81
CA GLU A 256 44.80 -33.54 -36.00
C GLU A 256 45.06 -32.57 -37.18
N ASP A 257 44.17 -31.61 -37.44
CA ASP A 257 44.34 -30.60 -38.49
C ASP A 257 45.50 -29.63 -38.20
N ASN A 258 45.71 -29.26 -36.94
CA ASN A 258 46.85 -28.43 -36.54
C ASN A 258 48.17 -29.18 -36.69
N GLU A 259 48.24 -30.46 -36.31
CA GLU A 259 49.41 -31.30 -36.57
C GLU A 259 49.68 -31.42 -38.07
N TYR A 260 48.65 -31.68 -38.88
CA TYR A 260 48.76 -31.74 -40.33
C TYR A 260 49.30 -30.41 -40.90
N LYS A 261 48.77 -29.27 -40.45
CA LYS A 261 49.26 -27.94 -40.84
C LYS A 261 50.72 -27.70 -40.47
N GLU A 262 51.14 -28.08 -39.26
CA GLU A 262 52.54 -27.95 -38.84
C GLU A 262 53.48 -28.87 -39.63
N THR A 263 53.01 -30.03 -40.10
CA THR A 263 53.79 -30.87 -41.04
C THR A 263 53.84 -30.32 -42.46
N LEU A 264 52.80 -29.61 -42.91
CA LEU A 264 52.76 -28.99 -44.25
C LEU A 264 53.65 -27.74 -44.34
N ARG A 265 53.78 -27.01 -43.23
CA ARG A 265 54.55 -25.75 -43.13
C ARG A 265 56.02 -25.87 -43.57
N PRO A 266 56.82 -26.86 -43.12
CA PRO A 266 58.19 -27.04 -43.59
C PRO A 266 58.23 -27.39 -45.08
N LEU A 267 57.29 -28.21 -45.57
CA LEU A 267 57.22 -28.56 -47.00
C LEU A 267 56.89 -27.33 -47.86
N TYR A 268 55.98 -26.46 -47.39
CA TYR A 268 55.64 -25.20 -48.04
C TYR A 268 56.83 -24.23 -48.06
N MET A 269 57.55 -24.10 -46.93
CA MET A 269 58.75 -23.25 -46.86
C MET A 269 59.86 -23.78 -47.78
N GLU A 270 60.10 -25.09 -47.81
CA GLU A 270 61.08 -25.72 -48.70
C GLU A 270 60.74 -25.46 -50.18
N TYR A 271 59.47 -25.58 -50.57
CA TYR A 271 59.04 -25.29 -51.94
C TYR A 271 59.18 -23.81 -52.30
N HIS A 272 58.85 -22.90 -51.38
CA HIS A 272 59.01 -21.46 -51.61
C HIS A 272 60.47 -21.03 -51.65
N GLU A 273 61.35 -21.63 -50.86
CA GLU A 273 62.80 -21.40 -50.93
C GLU A 273 63.34 -21.85 -52.29
N LYS A 274 62.98 -23.05 -52.74
CA LYS A 274 63.33 -23.56 -54.08
C LYS A 274 62.79 -22.69 -55.22
N LEU A 275 61.58 -22.15 -55.09
CA LEU A 275 61.00 -21.26 -56.09
C LEU A 275 61.66 -19.88 -56.08
N ALA A 276 62.06 -19.36 -54.91
CA ALA A 276 62.75 -18.06 -54.81
C ALA A 276 64.17 -18.09 -55.42
N GLU A 277 64.81 -19.26 -55.47
CA GLU A 277 66.09 -19.44 -56.18
C GLU A 277 65.93 -19.44 -57.72
N ILE A 278 64.72 -19.65 -58.23
CA ILE A 278 64.44 -19.64 -59.66
C ILE A 278 64.10 -18.22 -60.09
N ASP A 279 65.06 -17.57 -60.74
CA ASP A 279 64.87 -16.26 -61.37
C ASP A 279 64.27 -16.45 -62.78
N GLU A 280 62.95 -16.38 -62.86
CA GLU A 280 62.19 -16.60 -64.10
C GLU A 280 62.49 -15.51 -65.15
N GLU A 281 62.76 -14.27 -64.73
CA GLU A 281 63.15 -13.18 -65.62
C GLU A 281 64.52 -13.47 -66.24
N LYS A 282 65.49 -13.89 -65.43
CA LYS A 282 66.83 -14.24 -65.92
C LYS A 282 66.81 -15.45 -66.87
N ILE A 283 66.00 -16.47 -66.58
CA ILE A 283 65.85 -17.63 -67.49
C ILE A 283 65.27 -17.20 -68.83
N GLN A 284 64.30 -16.28 -68.82
CA GLN A 284 63.69 -15.76 -70.03
C GLN A 284 64.68 -14.89 -70.83
N GLU A 285 65.43 -14.02 -70.16
CA GLU A 285 66.51 -13.23 -70.77
C GLU A 285 67.61 -14.11 -71.39
N ASP A 286 68.06 -15.14 -70.68
CA ASP A 286 69.06 -16.12 -71.17
C ASP A 286 68.54 -16.91 -72.38
N TYR A 287 67.24 -17.24 -72.41
CA TYR A 287 66.61 -17.92 -73.54
C TYR A 287 66.50 -17.02 -74.78
N ASP A 288 66.11 -15.76 -74.59
CA ASP A 288 65.99 -14.80 -75.68
C ASP A 288 67.38 -14.43 -76.25
N THR A 289 68.39 -14.22 -75.40
CA THR A 289 69.79 -14.05 -75.87
C THR A 289 70.32 -15.30 -76.58
N TYR A 290 70.04 -16.51 -76.10
CA TYR A 290 70.38 -17.74 -76.82
C TYR A 290 69.74 -17.77 -78.21
N LYS A 291 68.48 -17.36 -78.34
CA LYS A 291 67.75 -17.34 -79.61
C LYS A 291 68.36 -16.34 -80.60
N GLU A 292 68.72 -15.15 -80.13
CA GLU A 292 69.41 -14.12 -80.93
C GLU A 292 70.79 -14.60 -81.39
N LEU A 293 71.61 -15.13 -80.47
CA LEU A 293 72.93 -15.69 -80.78
C LEU A 293 72.84 -16.86 -81.78
N LYS A 294 71.79 -17.69 -81.68
CA LYS A 294 71.57 -18.80 -82.63
C LYS A 294 71.19 -18.30 -84.02
N SER A 295 70.42 -17.22 -84.12
CA SER A 295 70.14 -16.59 -85.42
C SER A 295 71.39 -15.96 -86.02
N SER A 296 72.18 -15.22 -85.24
CA SER A 296 73.40 -14.58 -85.74
C SER A 296 74.46 -15.61 -86.17
N LEU A 297 74.56 -16.75 -85.46
CA LEU A 297 75.40 -17.88 -85.89
C LEU A 297 74.97 -18.43 -87.26
N ARG A 298 73.67 -18.65 -87.49
CA ARG A 298 73.17 -19.13 -88.78
C ARG A 298 73.46 -18.15 -89.92
N ASP A 299 73.28 -16.85 -89.67
CA ASP A 299 73.49 -15.81 -90.67
C ASP A 299 74.98 -15.69 -91.04
N THR A 300 75.86 -15.75 -90.03
CA THR A 300 77.31 -15.77 -90.26
C THR A 300 77.79 -17.05 -90.96
N GLU A 301 77.29 -18.23 -90.58
CA GLU A 301 77.58 -19.49 -91.30
C GLU A 301 77.11 -19.44 -92.76
N SER A 302 75.95 -18.86 -93.03
CA SER A 302 75.44 -18.65 -94.39
C SER A 302 76.34 -17.71 -95.18
N ASN A 303 76.76 -16.60 -94.57
CA ASN A 303 77.66 -15.64 -95.21
C ASN A 303 79.04 -16.24 -95.51
N ILE A 304 79.60 -17.02 -94.59
CA ILE A 304 80.86 -17.76 -94.80
C ILE A 304 80.72 -18.69 -96.01
N LYS A 305 79.65 -19.50 -96.10
CA LYS A 305 79.42 -20.38 -97.25
C LYS A 305 79.32 -19.63 -98.58
N ILE A 306 78.67 -18.46 -98.59
CA ILE A 306 78.59 -17.62 -99.80
C ILE A 306 79.98 -17.13 -100.20
N LEU A 307 80.78 -16.63 -99.25
CA LEU A 307 82.14 -16.17 -99.51
C LEU A 307 83.04 -17.31 -100.02
N GLU A 308 82.98 -18.50 -99.41
CA GLU A 308 83.70 -19.69 -99.88
C GLU A 308 83.34 -20.04 -101.33
N SER A 309 82.04 -20.03 -101.66
CA SER A 309 81.57 -20.35 -103.01
C SER A 309 82.10 -19.35 -104.05
N LYS A 310 82.12 -18.05 -103.72
CA LYS A 310 82.64 -16.98 -104.59
C LYS A 310 84.16 -17.11 -104.77
N ILE A 311 84.90 -17.32 -103.68
CA ILE A 311 86.36 -17.54 -103.74
C ILE A 311 86.67 -18.77 -104.60
N LYS A 312 85.95 -19.88 -104.40
CA LYS A 312 86.14 -21.11 -105.17
C LYS A 312 85.86 -20.91 -106.65
N SER A 313 84.78 -20.19 -106.99
CA SER A 313 84.44 -19.87 -108.38
C SER A 313 85.53 -19.03 -109.04
N LEU A 314 86.02 -17.98 -108.36
CA LEU A 314 87.08 -17.11 -108.90
C LEU A 314 88.42 -17.83 -109.01
N LYS A 315 88.79 -18.69 -108.04
CA LYS A 315 89.99 -19.54 -108.13
C LYS A 315 89.90 -20.53 -109.29
N SER A 316 88.72 -21.08 -109.58
CA SER A 316 88.52 -21.93 -110.76
C SER A 316 88.71 -21.13 -112.06
N HIS A 317 88.13 -19.93 -112.13
CA HIS A 317 88.29 -19.03 -113.28
C HIS A 317 89.75 -18.65 -113.52
N LEU A 318 90.51 -18.30 -112.47
CA LEU A 318 91.94 -18.04 -112.58
C LEU A 318 92.72 -19.26 -113.08
N LYS A 319 92.41 -20.45 -112.57
CA LYS A 319 93.05 -21.68 -113.01
C LYS A 319 92.76 -22.02 -114.47
N ASP A 320 91.57 -21.66 -114.96
CA ASP A 320 91.24 -21.80 -116.38
C ASP A 320 91.98 -20.75 -117.23
N LEU A 321 92.12 -19.52 -116.74
CA LEU A 321 92.91 -18.46 -117.38
C LEU A 321 94.42 -18.79 -117.45
N GLU A 322 94.99 -19.45 -116.43
CA GLU A 322 96.40 -19.89 -116.41
C GLU A 322 96.74 -20.96 -117.46
N LYS A 323 95.75 -21.64 -118.04
CA LYS A 323 95.97 -22.67 -119.08
C LYS A 323 96.34 -22.07 -120.43
N PHE A 324 96.05 -20.80 -120.66
CA PHE A 324 96.36 -20.14 -121.91
C PHE A 324 97.83 -19.67 -121.91
N LYS A 325 98.60 -20.13 -122.90
CA LYS A 325 100.00 -19.73 -123.09
C LYS A 325 100.09 -18.79 -124.27
N TYR A 326 100.76 -17.67 -124.05
CA TYR A 326 100.96 -16.60 -125.02
C TYR A 326 101.93 -17.03 -126.14
N ASP A 327 101.55 -16.81 -127.40
CA ASP A 327 102.36 -17.05 -128.60
C ASP A 327 102.55 -15.72 -129.34
N GLU A 328 103.79 -15.22 -129.35
CA GLU A 328 104.19 -13.90 -129.84
C GLU A 328 103.99 -13.71 -131.36
N ASN A 329 103.77 -14.79 -132.13
CA ASN A 329 103.64 -14.73 -133.57
C ASN A 329 102.19 -14.78 -134.10
N CYS A 330 101.18 -14.66 -133.24
CA CYS A 330 99.76 -14.71 -133.63
C CYS A 330 99.01 -13.39 -133.29
N GLU A 331 98.52 -12.69 -134.31
CA GLU A 331 97.84 -11.39 -134.18
C GLU A 331 96.55 -11.45 -133.35
N TYR A 332 95.83 -12.58 -133.35
CA TYR A 332 94.65 -12.79 -132.49
C TYR A 332 95.02 -13.07 -131.02
N CYS A 333 96.22 -13.62 -130.76
CA CYS A 333 96.71 -13.84 -129.40
C CYS A 333 97.08 -12.52 -128.70
N LEU A 334 97.43 -11.46 -129.45
CA LEU A 334 97.74 -10.14 -128.90
C LEU A 334 96.49 -9.44 -128.32
N LYS A 335 95.35 -9.46 -129.03
CA LYS A 335 94.10 -8.85 -128.51
C LYS A 335 93.50 -9.63 -127.34
N ASN A 336 93.47 -10.96 -127.42
CA ASN A 336 92.94 -11.79 -126.34
C ASN A 336 93.86 -11.80 -125.11
N GLY A 337 95.18 -11.66 -125.30
CA GLY A 337 96.15 -11.64 -124.21
C GLY A 337 96.00 -10.43 -123.29
N GLU A 338 95.77 -9.22 -123.83
CA GLU A 338 95.58 -8.01 -123.02
C GLU A 338 94.30 -8.06 -122.17
N GLU A 339 93.17 -8.53 -122.72
CA GLU A 339 91.93 -8.74 -121.96
C GLU A 339 92.11 -9.81 -120.86
N GLN A 340 92.79 -10.92 -121.16
CA GLN A 340 93.04 -12.00 -120.20
C GLN A 340 93.94 -11.57 -119.05
N ILE A 341 94.95 -10.72 -119.30
CA ILE A 341 95.83 -10.16 -118.25
C ILE A 341 95.04 -9.21 -117.35
N GLN A 342 94.22 -8.31 -117.92
CA GLN A 342 93.35 -7.43 -117.13
C GLN A 342 92.32 -8.21 -116.31
N GLU A 343 91.74 -9.27 -116.88
CA GLU A 343 90.74 -10.11 -116.21
C GLU A 343 91.38 -10.96 -115.09
N GLN A 344 92.61 -11.47 -115.28
CA GLN A 344 93.40 -12.10 -114.23
C GLN A 344 93.71 -11.13 -113.08
N GLU A 345 94.16 -9.91 -113.37
CA GLU A 345 94.48 -8.91 -112.35
C GLU A 345 93.22 -8.49 -111.56
N HIS A 346 92.08 -8.32 -112.26
CA HIS A 346 90.79 -8.05 -111.62
C HIS A 346 90.34 -9.20 -110.72
N HIS A 347 90.42 -10.46 -111.18
CA HIS A 347 90.06 -11.62 -110.36
C HIS A 347 91.00 -11.81 -109.16
N GLN A 348 92.31 -11.55 -109.30
CA GLN A 348 93.25 -11.61 -108.19
C GLN A 348 92.95 -10.56 -107.11
N ASN A 349 92.64 -9.32 -107.51
CA ASN A 349 92.27 -8.28 -106.56
C ASN A 349 90.93 -8.58 -105.87
N LYS A 350 89.94 -9.10 -106.62
CA LYS A 350 88.65 -9.49 -106.04
C LYS A 350 88.76 -10.68 -105.08
N ILE A 351 89.66 -11.62 -105.33
CA ILE A 351 89.94 -12.71 -104.38
C ILE A 351 90.56 -12.17 -103.10
N LYS A 352 91.51 -11.23 -103.16
CA LYS A 352 92.10 -10.63 -101.95
C LYS A 352 91.05 -9.90 -101.09
N GLU A 353 90.13 -9.17 -101.73
CA GLU A 353 88.99 -8.54 -101.03
C GLU A 353 88.10 -9.60 -100.36
N LEU A 354 87.70 -10.65 -101.10
CA LEU A 354 86.83 -11.70 -100.56
C LEU A 354 87.52 -12.55 -99.48
N GLU A 355 88.84 -12.78 -99.57
CA GLU A 355 89.61 -13.46 -98.54
C GLU A 355 89.75 -12.61 -97.27
N SER A 356 89.85 -11.28 -97.40
CA SER A 356 89.77 -10.36 -96.26
C SER A 356 88.39 -10.38 -95.61
N ASP A 357 87.31 -10.37 -96.40
CA ASP A 357 85.94 -10.46 -95.89
C ASP A 357 85.67 -11.81 -95.21
N TYR A 358 86.21 -12.90 -95.77
CA TYR A 358 86.15 -14.23 -95.18
C TYR A 358 86.91 -14.30 -93.85
N ALA A 359 88.11 -13.72 -93.77
CA ALA A 359 88.90 -13.64 -92.54
C ALA A 359 88.18 -12.82 -91.44
N ASN A 360 87.52 -11.71 -91.82
CA ASN A 360 86.72 -10.92 -90.89
C ASN A 360 85.47 -11.68 -90.38
N ALA A 361 84.78 -12.39 -91.27
CA ALA A 361 83.59 -13.19 -90.91
C ALA A 361 83.93 -14.43 -90.05
N THR A 362 85.12 -15.02 -90.23
CA THR A 362 85.62 -16.14 -89.42
C THR A 362 86.28 -15.69 -88.12
N GLY A 363 86.93 -14.52 -88.11
CA GLY A 363 87.54 -13.91 -86.93
C GLY A 363 86.55 -13.36 -85.91
N MET A 364 85.30 -13.10 -86.30
CA MET A 364 84.20 -12.73 -85.38
C MET A 364 83.78 -13.87 -84.44
N HIS A 365 84.28 -15.11 -84.63
CA HIS A 365 83.88 -16.29 -83.84
C HIS A 365 84.90 -16.78 -82.81
N THR A 366 85.97 -16.04 -82.51
CA THR A 366 86.77 -16.27 -81.29
C THR A 366 86.13 -15.52 -80.12
N LEU A 367 85.12 -16.13 -79.52
CA LEU A 367 84.65 -15.79 -78.18
C LEU A 367 85.47 -16.60 -77.16
N HIS A 368 85.95 -15.90 -76.13
CA HIS A 368 86.67 -16.47 -74.99
C HIS A 368 85.72 -17.22 -74.04
#